data_AF-A0A1Q5XLL2-F1
#
_entry.id   AF-A0A1Q5XLL2-F1
#
_cell.length_a   1.000
_cell.length_b   1.000
_cell.length_c   1.000
_cell.angle_alpha   90.00
_cell.angle_beta   90.00
_cell.angle_gamma   90.00
#
_symmetry.space_group_name_H-M   'P 1'
#
loop_
_entity.id
_entity.type
_entity.pdbx_description
1 polymer ?
#
loop_
_entity_poly.entity_id
_entity_poly.type
_entity_poly.pdbx_seq_one_letter_code
_entity_poly.pdbx_strand_id
1 'polypeptide(L)'
;MILKRYNIDSIFWELFRVQLPEQEYELKVYIDGTICDIYVSGDVAMSARMYDIQQGKLAIFVSQGAAEFHRVKIETLEADPAPQLEQNIHVSG
;
A
#
# COMPACT_ATOMS: atom_id res chain seq x y z
N MET A 1 14.69 1.46 -5.74
CA MET A 1 13.38 0.96 -6.21
C MET A 1 12.86 1.91 -7.25
N ILE A 2 12.97 1.56 -8.53
CA ILE A 2 12.40 2.36 -9.63
C ILE A 2 10.94 1.95 -9.69
N LEU A 3 10.04 2.79 -9.18
CA LEU A 3 8.61 2.66 -9.43
C LEU A 3 8.42 2.85 -10.93
N LYS A 4 8.32 1.74 -11.69
CA LYS A 4 7.94 1.82 -13.09
C LYS A 4 6.52 2.35 -13.11
N ARG A 5 6.41 3.64 -13.45
CA ARG A 5 5.18 4.32 -13.85
C ARG A 5 4.53 3.42 -14.90
N TYR A 6 3.53 2.62 -14.49
CA TYR A 6 2.71 1.93 -15.45
C TYR A 6 2.11 3.01 -16.35
N ASN A 7 2.26 2.80 -17.66
CA ASN A 7 1.71 3.65 -18.68
C ASN A 7 0.19 3.54 -18.58
N ILE A 8 -0.44 4.40 -17.77
CA ILE A 8 -1.89 4.44 -17.67
C ILE A 8 -2.36 5.35 -18.79
N ASP A 9 -2.70 4.70 -19.91
CA ASP A 9 -3.20 5.34 -21.12
C ASP A 9 -4.41 6.23 -20.80
N SER A 10 -4.33 7.47 -21.30
CA SER A 10 -5.31 8.54 -21.58
C SER A 10 -6.68 8.65 -20.88
N ILE A 11 -7.28 7.59 -20.32
CA ILE A 11 -8.63 7.59 -19.72
C ILE A 11 -8.55 7.82 -18.20
N PHE A 12 -7.41 7.57 -17.57
CA PHE A 12 -7.24 7.72 -16.11
C PHE A 12 -6.92 9.15 -15.66
N TRP A 13 -6.49 10.01 -16.58
CA TRP A 13 -6.14 11.42 -16.31
C TRP A 13 -7.35 12.36 -16.19
N GLU A 14 -8.54 11.96 -16.68
CA GLU A 14 -9.75 12.79 -16.58
C GLU A 14 -10.43 12.71 -15.19
N LEU A 15 -10.10 11.70 -14.37
CA LEU A 15 -10.73 11.48 -13.06
C LEU A 15 -9.85 11.89 -11.87
N PHE A 16 -8.53 11.99 -12.05
CA PHE A 16 -7.67 12.61 -11.04
C PHE A 16 -7.79 14.13 -11.14
N ARG A 17 -8.66 14.70 -10.31
CA ARG A 17 -8.70 16.15 -10.07
C ARG A 17 -7.27 16.65 -9.88
N VAL A 18 -6.92 17.73 -10.58
CA VAL A 18 -5.66 18.46 -10.35
C VAL A 18 -5.46 18.61 -8.85
N GLN A 19 -4.41 18.00 -8.31
CA GLN A 19 -4.03 18.22 -6.93
C GLN A 19 -3.51 19.65 -6.84
N LEU A 20 -4.21 20.47 -6.07
CA LEU A 20 -3.87 21.86 -5.91
C LEU A 20 -2.76 22.00 -4.87
N PRO A 21 -1.80 22.93 -5.08
CA PRO A 21 -0.88 23.29 -4.03
C PRO A 21 -1.66 23.80 -2.81
N GLU A 22 -1.13 23.57 -1.61
CA GLU A 22 -1.70 24.01 -0.32
C GLU A 22 -2.98 23.29 0.14
N GLN A 23 -3.47 22.31 -0.62
CA GLN A 23 -4.54 21.44 -0.17
C GLN A 23 -3.98 20.28 0.68
N GLU A 24 -4.61 20.03 1.83
CA GLU A 24 -4.32 18.84 2.64
C GLU A 24 -4.99 17.61 2.01
N TYR A 25 -4.23 16.51 1.90
CA TYR A 25 -4.70 15.24 1.36
C TYR A 25 -4.53 14.13 2.40
N GLU A 26 -5.55 13.29 2.54
CA GLU A 26 -5.46 12.07 3.34
C GLU A 26 -4.85 10.95 2.48
N LEU A 27 -3.71 10.43 2.89
CA LEU A 27 -3.05 9.29 2.26
C LEU A 27 -3.26 8.03 3.09
N LYS A 28 -3.74 6.95 2.46
CA LYS A 28 -3.75 5.61 3.05
C LYS A 28 -2.99 4.66 2.16
N VAL A 29 -2.14 3.84 2.77
CA VAL A 29 -1.38 2.81 2.08
C VAL A 29 -1.68 1.47 2.76
N TYR A 30 -2.19 0.52 1.99
CA TYR A 30 -2.43 -0.84 2.43
C TYR A 30 -1.41 -1.75 1.75
N ILE A 31 -0.73 -2.56 2.54
CA ILE A 31 0.23 -3.55 2.05
C ILE A 31 -0.24 -4.91 2.56
N ASP A 32 -0.59 -5.80 1.62
CA ASP A 32 -0.97 -7.18 1.89
C ASP A 32 -0.12 -8.13 1.04
N GLY A 33 0.81 -8.82 1.69
CA GLY A 33 1.82 -9.65 1.04
C GLY A 33 2.65 -8.86 0.03
N THR A 34 2.34 -9.03 -1.25
CA THR A 34 3.03 -8.33 -2.35
C THR A 34 2.20 -7.19 -2.95
N ILE A 35 0.94 -7.04 -2.56
CA ILE A 35 0.03 -6.04 -3.11
C ILE A 35 0.15 -4.76 -2.28
N CYS A 36 0.21 -3.61 -2.96
CA CYS A 36 0.24 -2.29 -2.37
C CYS A 36 -0.80 -1.41 -3.03
N ASP A 37 -1.78 -0.97 -2.25
CA ASP A 37 -2.81 -0.02 -2.70
C ASP A 37 -2.63 1.31 -1.98
N ILE A 38 -2.60 2.38 -2.77
CA ILE A 38 -2.49 3.76 -2.30
C ILE A 38 -3.79 4.48 -2.60
N TYR A 39 -4.37 5.06 -1.57
CA TYR A 39 -5.58 5.88 -1.63
C TYR A 39 -5.22 7.34 -1.34
N VAL A 40 -5.83 8.25 -2.09
CA VAL A 40 -5.78 9.69 -1.84
C VAL A 40 -7.20 10.19 -1.66
N SER A 41 -7.50 10.79 -0.50
CA SER A 41 -8.84 11.31 -0.18
C SER A 41 -9.96 10.27 -0.31
N GLY A 42 -9.65 8.98 -0.08
CA GLY A 42 -10.61 7.88 -0.11
C GLY A 42 -10.73 7.16 -1.45
N ASP A 43 -10.19 7.72 -2.54
CA ASP A 43 -10.20 7.11 -3.87
C ASP A 43 -8.88 6.36 -4.13
N VAL A 44 -8.95 5.23 -4.86
CA VAL A 44 -7.76 4.49 -5.27
C VAL A 44 -6.95 5.35 -6.24
N ALA A 45 -5.77 5.78 -5.77
CA ALA A 45 -4.84 6.56 -6.57
C ALA A 45 -3.92 5.68 -7.41
N MET A 46 -3.47 4.57 -6.82
CA MET A 46 -2.52 3.66 -7.45
C MET A 46 -2.59 2.29 -6.79
N SER A 47 -2.50 1.25 -7.61
CA SER A 47 -2.24 -0.12 -7.16
C SER A 47 -0.91 -0.60 -7.76
N ALA A 48 -0.09 -1.26 -6.96
CA ALA A 48 1.21 -1.75 -7.33
C ALA A 48 1.49 -3.13 -6.71
N ARG A 49 2.44 -3.86 -7.29
CA ARG A 49 2.90 -5.14 -6.75
C ARG A 49 4.41 -5.14 -6.50
N MET A 50 4.81 -5.50 -5.28
CA MET A 50 6.17 -5.43 -4.73
C MET A 50 6.68 -6.83 -4.38
N TYR A 51 6.95 -7.65 -5.39
CA TYR A 51 7.38 -9.06 -5.20
C TYR A 51 8.64 -9.21 -4.35
N ASP A 52 9.58 -8.27 -4.49
CA ASP A 52 10.92 -8.37 -3.90
C ASP A 52 11.01 -7.83 -2.47
N ILE A 53 9.92 -7.28 -1.92
CA ILE A 53 9.92 -6.59 -0.63
C ILE A 53 8.86 -7.19 0.29
N GLN A 54 9.27 -8.23 1.02
CA GLN A 54 8.43 -8.85 2.06
C GLN A 54 8.68 -8.23 3.45
N GLN A 55 9.86 -7.64 3.67
CA GLN A 55 10.24 -6.99 4.91
C GLN A 55 11.12 -5.78 4.60
N GLY A 56 11.00 -4.71 5.40
CA GLY A 56 11.77 -3.49 5.18
C GLY A 56 11.32 -2.33 6.05
N LYS A 57 11.82 -1.14 5.71
CA LYS A 57 11.42 0.13 6.33
C LYS A 57 10.53 0.90 5.38
N LEU A 58 9.48 1.52 5.91
CA LEU A 58 8.68 2.49 5.18
C LEU A 58 9.34 3.87 5.30
N ALA A 59 9.38 4.60 4.19
CA ALA A 59 9.88 5.97 4.15
C ALA A 59 8.96 6.84 3.28
N ILE A 60 8.77 8.08 3.71
CA ILE A 60 8.07 9.12 2.96
C ILE A 60 9.08 10.23 2.69
N PHE A 61 9.14 10.72 1.46
CA PHE A 61 10.09 11.77 1.06
C PHE A 61 9.45 12.72 0.05
N VAL A 62 9.91 13.97 0.08
CA VAL A 62 9.54 15.01 -0.89
C VAL A 62 10.66 15.12 -1.91
N SER A 63 10.35 14.92 -3.19
CA SER A 63 11.35 15.00 -4.26
C SER A 63 11.56 16.43 -4.77
N GLN A 64 10.53 17.27 -4.70
CA GLN A 64 10.55 18.67 -5.12
C GLN A 64 9.64 19.51 -4.24
N GLY A 65 10.06 20.74 -3.93
CA GLY A 65 9.30 21.67 -3.09
C GLY A 65 9.36 21.31 -1.61
N ALA A 66 8.27 21.59 -0.89
CA ALA A 66 8.11 21.30 0.53
C ALA A 66 6.71 20.72 0.78
N ALA A 67 6.61 19.83 1.75
CA ALA A 67 5.34 19.31 2.24
C ALA A 67 5.42 19.07 3.75
N GLU A 68 4.29 19.22 4.42
CA GLU A 68 4.13 18.87 5.82
C GLU A 68 3.32 17.58 5.92
N PHE A 69 3.73 16.71 6.85
CA PHE A 69 3.05 15.45 7.11
C PHE A 69 2.50 15.47 8.52
N HIS A 70 1.20 15.20 8.64
CA HIS A 70 0.50 15.21 9.92
C HIS A 70 -0.09 13.83 10.20
N ARG A 71 -0.14 13.45 11.49
CA ARG A 71 -0.79 12.21 11.97
C ARG A 71 -0.30 10.93 11.28
N VAL A 72 1.00 10.86 10.96
CA VAL A 72 1.60 9.68 10.34
C VAL A 72 1.56 8.50 11.33
N LYS A 73 0.90 7.42 10.93
CA LYS A 73 0.77 6.17 11.70
C LYS A 73 1.04 4.97 10.81
N ILE A 74 1.66 3.95 11.39
CA ILE A 74 1.84 2.64 10.77
C ILE A 74 1.21 1.63 11.72
N GLU A 75 0.34 0.79 11.17
CA GLU A 75 -0.33 -0.28 11.91
C GLU A 75 -0.20 -1.57 11.13
N THR A 76 -0.01 -2.67 11.85
CA THR A 76 -0.09 -4.02 11.30
C THR A 76 -1.37 -4.66 11.81
N LEU A 77 -2.14 -5.28 10.93
CA LEU A 77 -3.22 -6.16 11.36
C LEU A 77 -2.59 -7.40 11.98
N GLU A 78 -3.05 -7.81 13.16
CA GLU A 78 -2.63 -9.09 13.73
C GLU A 78 -3.02 -10.20 12.75
N ALA A 79 -2.06 -11.06 12.39
CA ALA A 79 -2.32 -12.20 11.55
C ALA A 79 -3.31 -13.13 12.27
N ASP A 80 -4.34 -13.58 11.55
CA ASP A 80 -5.23 -14.64 12.01
C ASP A 80 -4.37 -15.85 12.45
N PRO A 81 -4.43 -16.30 13.72
CA PRO A 81 -3.62 -17.40 14.18
C PRO A 81 -3.87 -18.61 13.28
N ALA A 82 -2.79 -19.16 12.73
CA ALA A 82 -2.85 -20.27 11.80
C ALA A 82 -3.77 -21.38 12.35
N PRO A 83 -4.71 -21.92 11.55
CA PRO A 83 -5.53 -23.04 11.99
C PRO A 83 -4.62 -24.18 12.43
N GLN A 84 -4.72 -24.58 13.70
CA GLN A 84 -3.98 -25.71 14.22
C GLN A 84 -4.48 -26.97 13.51
N LEU A 85 -3.70 -27.45 12.53
CA LEU A 85 -3.92 -28.76 11.93
C LEU A 85 -3.65 -29.82 13.01
N GLU A 86 -4.70 -30.29 13.67
CA GLU A 86 -4.65 -31.47 14.53
C GLU A 86 -4.18 -32.67 13.69
N GLN A 87 -2.91 -33.06 13.85
CA GLN A 87 -2.37 -34.28 13.26
C GLN A 87 -2.86 -35.49 14.04
N ASN A 88 -4.12 -35.88 13.84
CA ASN A 88 -4.63 -37.16 14.31
C ASN A 88 -4.43 -38.22 13.21
N ILE A 89 -3.17 -38.63 12.97
CA ILE A 89 -2.90 -39.85 12.21
C ILE A 89 -2.84 -41.01 13.19
N HIS A 90 -3.97 -41.70 13.37
CA HIS A 90 -3.98 -43.02 14.00
C HIS A 90 -3.72 -44.07 12.91
N VAL A 91 -2.48 -44.58 12.85
CA VAL A 91 -2.18 -45.79 12.06
C VAL A 91 -2.39 -46.98 12.99
N SER A 92 -3.50 -47.68 12.81
CA SER A 92 -3.72 -49.01 13.38
C SER A 92 -3.27 -50.06 12.36
N GLY A 93 -2.30 -50.88 12.74
CA GLY A 93 -1.89 -52.10 12.04
C GLY A 93 -2.69 -53.33 12.46
#